data_AF-A0A9W4WYY3-F1
#
_entry.id   AF-A0A9W4WYY3-F1
#
_cell.length_a   1.000
_cell.length_b   1.000
_cell.length_c   1.000
_cell.angle_alpha   90.00
_cell.angle_beta   90.00
_cell.angle_gamma   90.00
#
_symmetry.space_group_name_H-M   'P 1'
#
loop_
_entity.id
_entity.type
_entity.pdbx_description
1 polymer ?
#
loop_
_entity_poly.entity_id
_entity_poly.type
_entity_poly.pdbx_seq_one_letter_code
_entity_poly.pdbx_strand_id
1 'polypeptide(L)' 'MALAAPTIAQFEWTVDVARELICLRHNNHDDFKGFAASPSQYRRKWYSLKYGYKNLK' A
#
# COMPACT_ATOMS: atom_id res chain seq x y z
N MET A 1 -35.11 -5.25 -14.23
CA MET A 1 -33.74 -5.78 -14.33
C MET A 1 -32.79 -4.65 -13.93
N ALA A 2 -32.23 -4.67 -12.73
CA ALA A 2 -31.28 -3.65 -12.28
C ALA A 2 -29.86 -4.14 -12.56
N LEU A 3 -29.09 -3.41 -13.37
CA LEU A 3 -27.66 -3.64 -13.54
C LEU A 3 -26.98 -3.41 -12.18
N ALA A 4 -26.40 -4.47 -11.60
CA ALA A 4 -25.51 -4.33 -10.46
C ALA A 4 -24.28 -3.53 -10.89
N ALA A 5 -24.07 -2.35 -10.30
CA ALA A 5 -22.87 -1.56 -10.53
C ALA A 5 -21.62 -2.36 -10.12
N PRO A 6 -20.51 -2.30 -10.88
CA PRO A 6 -19.29 -2.99 -10.50
C PRO A 6 -18.83 -2.47 -9.15
N THR A 7 -18.85 -3.33 -8.14
CA THR A 7 -18.26 -3.05 -6.83
C THR A 7 -16.76 -2.89 -7.06
N ILE A 8 -16.29 -1.65 -7.09
CA ILE A 8 -14.85 -1.36 -7.11
C ILE A 8 -14.30 -1.97 -5.81
N ALA A 9 -13.57 -3.08 -5.94
CA ALA A 9 -12.92 -3.72 -4.81
C ALA A 9 -11.99 -2.68 -4.17
N GLN A 10 -12.36 -2.21 -2.98
CA GLN A 10 -11.53 -1.27 -2.24
C GLN A 10 -10.23 -1.98 -1.88
N PHE A 11 -9.11 -1.34 -2.23
CA PHE A 11 -7.80 -1.86 -1.89
C PHE A 11 -7.65 -1.96 -0.35
N GLU A 12 -7.41 -3.17 0.14
CA GLU A 12 -7.18 -3.46 1.56
C GLU A 12 -5.69 -3.71 1.83
N TRP A 13 -5.18 -3.13 2.92
CA TRP A 13 -3.80 -3.35 3.34
C TRP A 13 -3.66 -4.69 4.07
N THR A 14 -3.27 -5.73 3.35
CA THR A 14 -2.94 -7.03 3.95
C THR A 14 -1.48 -7.10 4.40
N VAL A 15 -1.16 -8.11 5.23
CA VAL A 15 0.21 -8.37 5.70
C VAL A 15 1.15 -8.66 4.53
N ASP A 16 0.69 -9.40 3.51
CA ASP A 16 1.48 -9.72 2.32
C ASP A 16 1.84 -8.45 1.54
N VAL A 17 0.88 -7.55 1.33
CA VAL A 17 1.14 -6.28 0.63
C VAL A 17 2.09 -5.37 1.43
N ALA A 18 2.02 -5.41 2.76
CA ALA A 18 2.97 -4.69 3.61
C ALA A 18 4.39 -5.27 3.54
N ARG A 19 4.53 -6.60 3.47
CA ARG A 19 5.84 -7.27 3.29
C ARG A 19 6.47 -6.91 1.96
N GLU A 20 5.69 -6.99 0.88
CA GLU A 20 6.16 -6.67 -0.46
C GLU A 20 6.63 -5.20 -0.57
N LEU A 21 5.92 -4.28 0.09
CA LEU A 21 6.35 -2.89 0.24
C LEU A 21 7.71 -2.77 0.94
N ILE A 22 7.93 -3.51 2.02
CA ILE A 22 9.20 -3.51 2.76
C ILE A 22 10.34 -4.05 1.87
N CYS A 23 10.10 -5.15 1.15
CA CYS A 23 11.09 -5.74 0.24
C CYS A 23 11.52 -4.78 -0.87
N LEU A 24 10.59 -4.04 -1.48
CA LEU A 24 10.93 -3.08 -2.54
C LEU A 24 11.73 -1.89 -2.03
N ARG A 25 11.35 -1.34 -0.87
CA ARG A 25 12.10 -0.25 -0.24
C ARG A 25 13.48 -0.71 0.19
N HIS A 26 13.64 -1.97 0.60
CA HIS A 26 14.94 -2.54 0.91
C HIS A 26 15.85 -2.60 -0.33
N ASN A 27 15.28 -2.87 -1.51
CA ASN A 27 16.01 -2.92 -2.78
C ASN A 27 16.18 -1.55 -3.47
N ASN A 28 15.92 -0.43 -2.78
CA ASN A 28 15.89 0.94 -3.34
C ASN A 28 15.01 1.07 -4.59
N HIS A 29 14.00 0.21 -4.73
CA HIS A 29 13.08 0.26 -5.86
C HIS A 29 11.95 1.24 -5.54
N ASP A 30 11.93 2.37 -6.24
CA ASP A 30 10.84 3.35 -6.17
C ASP A 30 9.77 3.11 -7.26
N ASP A 31 9.94 2.08 -8.09
CA ASP A 31 8.91 1.71 -9.07
C ASP A 31 7.88 0.78 -8.39
N PHE A 32 6.68 1.33 -8.17
CA PHE A 32 5.52 0.64 -7.60
C PHE A 32 4.57 0.09 -8.68
N LYS A 33 5.04 -0.03 -9.93
CA LYS A 33 4.29 -0.61 -11.04
C LYS A 33 4.12 -2.11 -10.82
N GLY A 34 2.96 -2.49 -10.29
CA GLY A 34 2.64 -3.90 -10.00
C GLY A 34 1.68 -4.05 -8.83
N PHE A 35 1.54 -2.99 -8.03
CA PHE A 35 0.65 -3.03 -6.90
C PHE A 35 -0.77 -2.60 -7.20
N ALA A 36 -1.69 -3.20 -6.43
CA ALA A 36 -3.09 -2.81 -6.42
C ALA A 36 -3.34 -1.43 -5.79
N ALA A 37 -2.41 -0.87 -5.02
CA ALA A 37 -2.51 0.50 -4.52
C ALA A 37 -1.83 1.52 -5.42
N SER A 38 -2.33 2.75 -5.37
CA SER A 38 -1.67 3.87 -6.03
C SER A 38 -0.31 4.20 -5.37
N PRO A 39 0.67 4.73 -6.14
CA PRO A 39 1.97 5.15 -5.58
C PRO A 39 1.85 6.14 -4.41
N SER A 40 0.80 6.98 -4.39
CA SER A 40 0.55 7.93 -3.30
C SER A 40 0.11 7.23 -2.00
N GLN A 41 -0.73 6.19 -2.10
CA GLN A 41 -1.10 5.34 -0.96
C GLN A 41 0.12 4.59 -0.42
N TYR A 42 0.99 4.07 -1.29
CA TYR A 42 2.24 3.43 -0.89
C TYR A 42 3.15 4.35 -0.10
N ARG A 43 3.42 5.54 -0.64
CA ARG A 43 4.24 6.54 0.06
C ARG A 43 3.63 6.86 1.43
N ARG A 44 2.33 7.16 1.50
CA ARG A 44 1.68 7.50 2.77
C ARG A 44 1.80 6.35 3.79
N LYS A 45 1.60 5.10 3.37
CA LYS A 45 1.75 3.93 4.24
C LYS A 45 3.19 3.73 4.70
N TRP A 46 4.17 3.88 3.81
CA TRP A 46 5.59 3.82 4.14
C TRP A 46 6.02 4.91 5.12
N TYR A 47 5.59 6.16 4.90
CA TYR A 47 5.84 7.26 5.83
C TYR A 47 5.18 6.99 7.19
N SER A 48 3.95 6.47 7.21
CA SER A 48 3.28 6.08 8.44
C SER A 48 4.02 4.96 9.18
N LEU A 49 4.57 3.96 8.49
CA LEU A 49 5.40 2.92 9.11
C LEU A 49 6.72 3.48 9.67
N LYS A 50 7.44 4.26 8.86
CA LYS A 50 8.78 4.79 9.21
C LYS A 50 8.74 5.85 10.31
N TYR A 51 7.72 6.70 10.32
CA TYR A 51 7.60 7.83 11.25
C TYR A 51 6.51 7.63 12.31
N GLY A 52 5.54 6.75 12.08
CA GLY A 52 4.60 6.32 13.13
C GLY A 52 5.31 5.53 14.22
N TYR A 53 6.31 4.72 13.86
CA TYR A 53 7.18 4.05 14.85
C TYR A 53 8.01 5.04 15.69
N LYS A 54 8.36 6.21 15.14
CA LYS A 54 9.03 7.28 15.90
C LYS A 54 8.14 7.94 16.96
N ASN A 55 6.82 7.76 16.87
CA ASN A 55 5.83 8.35 17.79
C ASN A 55 5.22 7.33 18.76
N LEU A 56 5.68 6.08 18.74
CA LEU A 56 5.41 5.11 19.80
C LEU A 56 6.44 5.35 20.91
N LYS A 57 6.10 6.23 21.85
CA LYS A 57 6.83 6.42 23.12
C LYS A 57 6.53 5.29 24.09
#